data_AF-A0A172Y343-F1
#
_entry.id   AF-A0A172Y343-F1
#
_cell.length_a   1.000
_cell.length_b   1.000
_cell.length_c   1.000
_cell.angle_alpha   90.00
_cell.angle_beta   90.00
_cell.angle_gamma   90.00
#
_symmetry.space_group_name_H-M   'P 1'
#
loop_
_entity.id
_entity.type
_entity.pdbx_description
1 polymer ?
#
loop_
_entity_poly.entity_id
_entity_poly.type
_entity_poly.pdbx_seq_one_letter_code
_entity_poly.pdbx_strand_id
1 'polypeptide(L)'
;MSLPLLPERTCGGCVECCRVIPLDLPELAKPTGELCGYCVDGAGCSVHAIRPQTCRVWFCLWRAVELSDDWRPDRSGVIVRPDGVENGVITLYVLRRSDFLTGMDFFVTVAGWIAEGIEVALSVPGPVGTYPARAIVTDWLRPAIEDGDPEDFLARVLASLDRLEQHDFQPDGITARYAVA
;
A
#
# COMPACT_ATOMS: atom_id res chain seq x y z
N MET A 1 5.22 -13.39 13.09
CA MET A 1 6.71 -13.28 13.08
C MET A 1 7.03 -12.11 12.16
N SER A 2 7.70 -11.05 12.64
CA SER A 2 8.01 -9.89 11.78
C SER A 2 9.11 -10.24 10.79
N LEU A 3 8.85 -10.04 9.49
CA LEU A 3 9.87 -10.17 8.44
C LEU A 3 11.01 -9.17 8.69
N PRO A 4 12.29 -9.60 8.61
CA PRO A 4 13.42 -8.68 8.75
C PRO A 4 13.43 -7.67 7.60
N LEU A 5 13.90 -6.45 7.88
CA LEU A 5 14.05 -5.42 6.85
C LEU A 5 15.30 -5.68 6.00
N LEU A 6 15.19 -5.39 4.71
CA LEU A 6 16.32 -5.42 3.79
C LEU A 6 17.23 -4.21 4.05
N PRO A 7 18.52 -4.41 4.36
CA PRO A 7 19.39 -3.38 4.92
C PRO A 7 19.71 -2.23 3.95
N GLU A 8 19.80 -2.51 2.66
CA GLU A 8 20.09 -1.54 1.59
C GLU A 8 18.89 -0.68 1.21
N ARG A 9 17.68 -1.10 1.58
CA ARG A 9 16.49 -0.30 1.30
C ARG A 9 16.45 0.81 2.34
N THR A 10 16.07 2.03 1.93
CA THR A 10 15.62 3.12 2.82
C THR A 10 14.32 3.76 2.28
N CYS A 11 13.49 4.34 3.15
CA CYS A 11 12.33 5.10 2.65
C CYS A 11 12.77 6.33 1.84
N GLY A 12 13.93 6.93 2.15
CA GLY A 12 14.39 8.16 1.49
C GLY A 12 13.31 9.24 1.51
N GLY A 13 13.03 9.83 0.35
CA GLY A 13 11.95 10.81 0.16
C GLY A 13 10.54 10.23 0.00
N CYS A 14 10.36 8.91 -0.03
CA CYS A 14 9.04 8.29 -0.22
C CYS A 14 8.20 8.42 1.06
N VAL A 15 7.03 9.04 0.95
CA VAL A 15 6.11 9.32 2.07
C VAL A 15 4.72 8.70 1.90
N GLU A 16 4.51 7.89 0.86
CA GLU A 16 3.18 7.38 0.51
C GLU A 16 2.49 6.62 1.64
N CYS A 17 3.23 5.78 2.35
CA CYS A 17 2.70 5.05 3.48
C CYS A 17 2.29 5.98 4.64
N CYS A 18 3.09 7.02 4.90
CA CYS A 18 2.76 8.04 5.90
C CYS A 18 1.50 8.84 5.51
N ARG A 19 1.23 8.98 4.20
CA ARG A 19 0.05 9.65 3.68
C ARG A 19 -1.21 8.80 3.89
N VAL A 20 -1.20 7.53 3.46
CA VAL A 20 -2.43 6.73 3.40
C VAL A 20 -2.78 5.97 4.67
N ILE A 21 -1.87 5.89 5.64
CA ILE A 21 -2.14 5.17 6.90
C ILE A 21 -2.63 6.16 7.93
N PRO A 22 -3.83 5.99 8.52
CA PRO A 22 -4.27 6.85 9.60
C PRO A 22 -3.41 6.66 10.85
N LEU A 23 -3.30 7.73 11.65
CA LEU A 23 -2.76 7.67 13.00
C LEU A 23 -3.81 8.23 13.95
N ASP A 24 -4.11 7.52 15.02
CA ASP A 24 -4.96 8.00 16.11
C ASP A 24 -4.31 7.64 17.44
N LEU A 25 -3.26 8.39 17.79
CA LEU A 25 -2.45 8.19 18.98
C LEU A 25 -2.62 9.37 19.94
N PRO A 26 -2.50 9.17 21.27
CA PRO A 26 -2.54 10.25 22.26
C PRO A 26 -1.56 11.41 22.03
N GLU A 27 -0.50 11.25 21.25
CA GLU A 27 0.50 12.26 20.90
C GLU A 27 0.43 12.73 19.44
N LEU A 28 -0.24 11.97 18.56
CA LEU A 28 -0.31 12.23 17.12
C LEU A 28 -1.58 11.64 16.52
N ALA A 29 -2.47 12.49 16.03
CA ALA A 29 -3.63 12.11 15.22
C ALA A 29 -3.49 12.70 13.81
N LYS A 30 -3.73 11.88 12.79
CA LYS A 30 -3.60 12.21 11.37
C LYS A 30 -4.63 11.41 10.57
N PRO A 31 -5.63 12.07 9.97
CA PRO A 31 -6.57 11.47 9.02
C PRO A 31 -5.91 10.67 7.89
N THR A 32 -6.63 9.70 7.35
CA THR A 32 -6.27 8.92 6.18
C THR A 32 -6.12 9.82 4.96
N GLY A 33 -5.09 9.60 4.13
CA GLY A 33 -4.90 10.32 2.86
C GLY A 33 -4.14 11.66 2.95
N GLU A 34 -3.79 12.13 4.14
CA GLU A 34 -2.93 13.31 4.32
C GLU A 34 -1.62 13.00 5.05
N LEU A 35 -0.62 13.87 4.91
CA LEU A 35 0.63 13.80 5.68
C LEU A 35 0.42 14.44 7.06
N CYS A 36 1.08 13.93 8.09
CA CYS A 36 1.13 14.65 9.36
C CYS A 36 2.00 15.90 9.24
N GLY A 37 1.82 16.87 10.15
CA GLY A 37 2.56 18.14 10.13
C GLY A 37 4.10 18.04 10.21
N TYR A 38 4.65 16.85 10.48
CA TYR A 38 6.10 16.61 10.50
C TYR A 38 6.62 15.90 9.25
N CYS A 39 5.75 15.41 8.38
CA CYS A 39 6.16 14.70 7.17
C CYS A 39 6.13 15.68 5.99
N VAL A 40 7.29 15.89 5.37
CA VAL A 40 7.46 16.78 4.23
C VAL A 40 7.42 15.95 2.95
N ASP A 41 6.55 16.34 2.03
CA ASP A 41 6.38 15.63 0.77
C ASP A 41 7.70 15.56 -0.01
N GLY A 42 8.04 14.37 -0.50
CA GLY A 42 9.31 14.09 -1.18
C GLY A 42 10.58 14.15 -0.31
N ALA A 43 10.50 14.55 0.96
CA ALA A 43 11.67 14.71 1.84
C ALA A 43 11.63 13.82 3.10
N GLY A 44 10.47 13.28 3.46
CA GLY A 44 10.33 12.37 4.60
C GLY A 44 9.97 13.06 5.91
N CYS A 45 10.12 12.34 7.03
CA CYS A 45 9.76 12.83 8.36
C CYS A 45 10.86 13.72 8.95
N SER A 46 10.56 15.00 9.19
CA SER A 46 11.51 15.97 9.79
C SER A 46 11.87 15.64 11.25
N VAL A 47 11.02 14.86 11.94
CA VAL A 47 11.22 14.40 13.31
C VAL A 47 11.50 12.91 13.39
N HIS A 48 12.10 12.33 12.34
CA HIS A 48 12.31 10.87 12.21
C HIS A 48 12.88 10.25 13.49
N ALA A 49 13.86 10.88 14.14
CA ALA A 49 14.50 10.36 15.35
C ALA A 49 13.56 10.20 16.56
N ILE A 50 12.51 11.02 16.68
CA ILE A 50 11.59 11.06 17.84
C ILE A 50 10.16 10.59 17.51
N ARG A 51 9.93 10.07 16.30
CA ARG A 51 8.60 9.60 15.87
C ARG A 51 7.96 8.58 16.83
N PRO A 52 6.62 8.56 16.96
CA PRO A 52 5.91 7.59 17.80
C PRO A 52 6.22 6.14 17.43
N GLN A 53 6.04 5.21 18.38
CA GLN A 53 6.38 3.80 18.19
C GLN A 53 5.67 3.18 16.99
N THR A 54 4.39 3.49 16.77
CA THR A 54 3.62 3.04 15.59
C THR A 54 4.30 3.40 14.27
N CYS A 55 4.91 4.59 14.18
CA CYS A 55 5.66 5.03 13.00
C CYS A 55 7.04 4.37 12.89
N ARG A 56 7.58 3.77 13.96
CA ARG A 56 8.89 3.08 13.94
C ARG A 56 8.79 1.65 13.47
N VAL A 57 7.67 1.01 13.73
CA VAL A 57 7.48 -0.43 13.48
C VAL A 57 6.73 -0.72 12.19
N TRP A 58 6.14 0.29 11.56
CA TRP A 58 5.44 0.13 10.30
C TRP A 58 6.40 0.19 9.11
N PHE A 59 6.31 -0.80 8.20
CA PHE A 59 7.07 -0.87 6.95
C PHE A 59 6.22 -1.54 5.85
N CYS A 60 6.21 -1.00 4.62
CA CYS A 60 5.61 -1.71 3.48
C CYS A 60 6.46 -2.94 3.12
N LEU A 61 5.89 -3.90 2.41
CA LEU A 61 6.61 -5.11 2.03
C LEU A 61 7.80 -4.85 1.10
N TRP A 62 7.82 -3.76 0.32
CA TRP A 62 9.04 -3.34 -0.38
C TRP A 62 10.24 -3.12 0.56
N ARG A 63 10.04 -2.89 1.86
CA ARG A 63 11.13 -2.80 2.84
C ARG A 63 11.69 -4.15 3.29
N ALA A 64 10.96 -5.24 3.07
CA ALA A 64 11.13 -6.50 3.77
C ALA A 64 11.21 -7.74 2.87
N VAL A 65 10.80 -7.64 1.59
CA VAL A 65 10.87 -8.74 0.63
C VAL A 65 11.53 -8.31 -0.66
N GLU A 66 12.14 -9.27 -1.37
CA GLU A 66 12.81 -9.07 -2.64
C GLU A 66 11.80 -8.76 -3.76
N LEU A 67 11.50 -7.48 -3.90
CA LEU A 67 10.78 -6.88 -5.02
C LEU A 67 11.75 -6.00 -5.81
N SER A 68 11.50 -5.83 -7.11
CA SER A 68 12.27 -4.89 -7.91
C SER A 68 12.16 -3.47 -7.36
N ASP A 69 13.13 -2.62 -7.71
CA ASP A 69 13.20 -1.24 -7.22
C ASP A 69 12.03 -0.37 -7.74
N ASP A 70 11.35 -0.83 -8.80
CA ASP A 70 10.18 -0.16 -9.39
C ASP A 70 8.94 -0.31 -8.51
N TRP A 71 8.86 -1.33 -7.65
CA TRP A 71 7.78 -1.50 -6.66
C TRP A 71 7.77 -0.43 -5.57
N ARG A 72 8.82 0.38 -5.43
CA ARG A 72 8.88 1.43 -4.40
C ARG A 72 7.67 2.36 -4.56
N PRO A 73 6.88 2.65 -3.50
CA PRO A 73 5.55 3.23 -3.65
C PRO A 73 5.47 4.57 -4.39
N ASP A 74 6.46 5.44 -4.22
CA ASP A 74 6.53 6.73 -4.94
C ASP A 74 6.85 6.58 -6.43
N ARG A 75 7.39 5.43 -6.86
CA ARG A 75 7.62 5.07 -8.26
C ARG A 75 6.41 4.33 -8.85
N SER A 76 6.02 3.21 -8.24
CA SER A 76 4.95 2.33 -8.72
C SER A 76 3.56 2.93 -8.58
N GLY A 77 3.33 3.77 -7.56
CA GLY A 77 1.98 4.11 -7.14
C GLY A 77 1.28 2.96 -6.39
N VAL A 78 2.01 1.97 -5.90
CA VAL A 78 1.46 0.79 -5.22
C VAL A 78 2.18 0.57 -3.89
N ILE A 79 1.41 0.47 -2.81
CA ILE A 79 1.92 0.00 -1.51
C ILE A 79 1.53 -1.46 -1.35
N VAL A 80 2.53 -2.33 -1.27
CA VAL A 80 2.34 -3.72 -0.85
C VAL A 80 2.26 -3.74 0.68
N ARG A 81 1.07 -3.95 1.25
CA ARG A 81 0.84 -3.84 2.69
C ARG A 81 1.18 -5.14 3.44
N PRO A 82 1.77 -5.05 4.65
CA PRO A 82 2.17 -6.22 5.43
C PRO A 82 1.04 -6.84 6.28
N ASP A 83 -0.10 -6.16 6.41
CA ASP A 83 -1.13 -6.46 7.43
C ASP A 83 -1.91 -7.76 7.18
N GLY A 84 -1.92 -8.26 5.94
CA GLY A 84 -2.54 -9.54 5.61
C GLY A 84 -1.59 -10.74 5.64
N VAL A 85 -0.28 -10.53 5.76
CA VAL A 85 0.74 -11.55 5.48
C VAL A 85 0.63 -12.74 6.42
N GLU A 86 0.37 -12.51 7.71
CA GLU A 86 0.21 -13.58 8.70
C GLU A 86 -1.02 -14.46 8.42
N ASN A 87 -1.98 -13.96 7.62
CA ASN A 87 -3.18 -14.68 7.19
C ASN A 87 -3.06 -15.22 5.76
N GLY A 88 -1.87 -15.15 5.13
CA GLY A 88 -1.67 -15.58 3.74
C GLY A 88 -2.28 -14.64 2.71
N VAL A 89 -2.43 -13.34 3.03
CA VAL A 89 -3.01 -12.35 2.13
C VAL A 89 -2.03 -11.20 1.86
N ILE A 90 -1.79 -10.88 0.59
CA ILE A 90 -1.09 -9.66 0.18
C ILE A 90 -2.13 -8.64 -0.29
N THR A 91 -2.11 -7.44 0.31
CA THR A 91 -2.94 -6.33 -0.15
C THR A 91 -2.09 -5.34 -0.96
N LEU A 92 -2.45 -5.18 -2.22
CA LEU A 92 -1.95 -4.16 -3.13
C LEU A 92 -2.81 -2.90 -3.00
N TYR A 93 -2.31 -1.92 -2.27
CA TYR A 93 -2.96 -0.62 -2.13
C TYR A 93 -2.51 0.27 -3.28
N VAL A 94 -3.37 0.46 -4.28
CA VAL A 94 -3.08 1.22 -5.49
C VAL A 94 -3.42 2.69 -5.24
N LEU A 95 -2.38 3.49 -5.01
CA LEU A 95 -2.45 4.94 -4.78
C LEU A 95 -2.81 5.71 -6.05
N ARG A 96 -2.20 5.27 -7.15
CA ARG A 96 -2.30 5.89 -8.47
C ARG A 96 -2.06 4.83 -9.54
N ARG A 97 -2.83 4.91 -10.61
CA ARG A 97 -2.60 4.10 -11.81
C ARG A 97 -1.37 4.66 -12.52
N SER A 98 -0.36 3.83 -12.70
CA SER A 98 0.88 4.19 -13.37
C SER A 98 1.25 3.11 -14.39
N ASP A 99 2.19 3.41 -15.29
CA ASP A 99 2.70 2.45 -16.27
C ASP A 99 3.27 1.18 -15.62
N PHE A 100 3.64 1.24 -14.34
CA PHE A 100 4.05 0.07 -13.56
C PHE A 100 3.02 -1.07 -13.62
N LEU A 101 1.72 -0.75 -13.58
CA LEU A 101 0.65 -1.76 -13.65
C LEU A 101 0.62 -2.50 -14.98
N THR A 102 1.14 -1.90 -16.05
CA THR A 102 1.24 -2.53 -17.38
C THR A 102 2.47 -3.43 -17.53
N GLY A 103 3.40 -3.35 -16.58
CA GLY A 103 4.68 -4.04 -16.65
C GLY A 103 4.57 -5.54 -16.39
N MET A 104 5.41 -6.32 -17.09
CA MET A 104 5.53 -7.76 -16.86
C MET A 104 5.97 -8.10 -15.44
N ASP A 105 6.77 -7.24 -14.79
CA ASP A 105 7.17 -7.43 -13.40
C ASP A 105 5.96 -7.46 -12.44
N PHE A 106 4.97 -6.58 -12.67
CA PHE A 106 3.73 -6.56 -11.92
C PHE A 106 2.94 -7.86 -12.12
N PHE A 107 2.73 -8.25 -13.38
CA PHE A 107 2.03 -9.49 -13.71
C PHE A 107 2.71 -10.73 -13.10
N VAL A 108 4.00 -10.92 -13.35
CA VAL A 108 4.75 -12.11 -12.91
C VAL A 108 4.80 -12.21 -11.39
N THR A 109 4.99 -11.10 -10.69
CA THR A 109 5.03 -11.09 -9.22
C THR A 109 3.67 -11.48 -8.63
N VAL A 110 2.57 -10.89 -9.12
CA VAL A 110 1.23 -11.19 -8.62
C VAL A 110 0.82 -12.62 -8.96
N ALA A 111 1.13 -13.09 -10.18
CA ALA A 111 0.93 -14.47 -10.59
C ALA A 111 1.71 -15.44 -9.69
N GLY A 112 2.97 -15.13 -9.37
CA GLY A 112 3.81 -15.90 -8.48
C GLY A 112 3.19 -16.07 -7.10
N TRP A 113 2.73 -14.97 -6.47
CA TRP A 113 2.05 -15.05 -5.17
C TRP A 113 0.81 -15.93 -5.21
N ILE A 114 -0.04 -15.77 -6.24
CA ILE A 114 -1.27 -16.57 -6.39
C ILE A 114 -0.94 -18.06 -6.60
N ALA A 115 0.13 -18.37 -7.34
CA ALA A 115 0.61 -19.75 -7.53
C ALA A 115 1.16 -20.36 -6.24
N GLU A 116 1.74 -19.56 -5.35
CA GLU A 116 2.18 -19.96 -4.01
C GLU A 116 1.02 -20.10 -3.01
N GLY A 117 -0.22 -19.86 -3.44
CA GLY A 117 -1.41 -19.99 -2.60
C GLY A 117 -1.68 -18.75 -1.74
N ILE A 118 -1.02 -17.62 -2.02
CA ILE A 118 -1.27 -16.35 -1.35
C ILE A 118 -2.51 -15.70 -1.97
N GLU A 119 -3.45 -15.27 -1.13
CA GLU A 119 -4.58 -14.47 -1.61
C GLU A 119 -4.14 -13.04 -1.91
N VAL A 120 -4.67 -12.47 -2.97
CA VAL A 120 -4.39 -11.08 -3.38
C VAL A 120 -5.64 -10.23 -3.20
N ALA A 121 -5.48 -9.14 -2.48
CA ALA A 121 -6.48 -8.07 -2.38
C ALA A 121 -6.02 -6.82 -3.10
N LEU A 122 -6.95 -6.12 -3.74
CA LEU A 122 -6.78 -4.76 -4.20
C LEU A 122 -7.43 -3.80 -3.21
N SER A 123 -6.81 -2.63 -3.03
CA SER A 123 -7.35 -1.55 -2.22
C SER A 123 -7.08 -0.20 -2.88
N VAL A 124 -8.01 0.74 -2.75
CA VAL A 124 -7.90 2.11 -3.27
C VAL A 124 -8.12 3.12 -2.16
N PRO A 125 -7.45 4.29 -2.21
CA PRO A 125 -7.75 5.39 -1.31
C PRO A 125 -9.15 5.96 -1.59
N GLY A 126 -9.84 6.34 -0.51
CA GLY A 126 -10.99 7.24 -0.61
C GLY A 126 -10.57 8.71 -0.52
N PRO A 127 -11.53 9.63 -0.44
CA PRO A 127 -11.28 11.02 -0.05
C PRO A 127 -10.49 11.12 1.26
N VAL A 128 -9.76 12.21 1.46
CA VAL A 128 -9.03 12.46 2.72
C VAL A 128 -9.99 12.38 3.92
N GLY A 129 -9.57 11.67 4.97
CA GLY A 129 -10.37 11.41 6.17
C GLY A 129 -11.38 10.29 6.04
N THR A 130 -11.22 9.38 5.07
CA THR A 130 -12.08 8.20 4.90
C THR A 130 -11.28 6.90 4.87
N TYR A 131 -11.90 5.80 5.30
CA TYR A 131 -11.29 4.48 5.20
C TYR A 131 -11.15 4.04 3.74
N PRO A 132 -10.09 3.28 3.38
CA PRO A 132 -9.94 2.77 2.02
C PRO A 132 -10.96 1.67 1.71
N ALA A 133 -11.30 1.52 0.42
CA ALA A 133 -12.04 0.37 -0.06
C ALA A 133 -11.07 -0.78 -0.35
N ARG A 134 -11.50 -2.02 -0.11
CA ARG A 134 -10.67 -3.23 -0.31
C ARG A 134 -11.54 -4.43 -0.70
N ALA A 135 -11.04 -5.25 -1.62
CA ALA A 135 -11.63 -6.54 -1.96
C ALA A 135 -10.54 -7.59 -2.24
N ILE A 136 -10.79 -8.85 -1.86
CA ILE A 136 -10.02 -10.00 -2.34
C ILE A 136 -10.39 -10.22 -3.81
N VAL A 137 -9.39 -10.35 -4.67
CA VAL A 137 -9.55 -10.48 -6.13
C VAL A 137 -8.85 -11.71 -6.71
N THR A 138 -8.29 -12.58 -5.86
CA THR A 138 -7.54 -13.77 -6.27
C THR A 138 -8.24 -14.57 -7.37
N ASP A 139 -9.49 -14.98 -7.14
CA ASP A 139 -10.23 -15.80 -8.10
C ASP A 139 -10.70 -15.02 -9.33
N TRP A 140 -10.86 -13.70 -9.19
CA TRP A 140 -11.16 -12.82 -10.32
C TRP A 140 -9.98 -12.70 -11.30
N LEU A 141 -8.75 -12.68 -10.77
CA LEU A 141 -7.51 -12.58 -11.54
C LEU A 141 -7.01 -13.92 -12.08
N ARG A 142 -7.37 -15.03 -11.43
CA ARG A 142 -6.85 -16.38 -11.73
C ARG A 142 -6.96 -16.80 -13.20
N PRO A 143 -8.07 -16.59 -13.93
CA PRO A 143 -8.17 -17.03 -15.32
C PRO A 143 -7.08 -16.43 -16.22
N ALA A 144 -6.85 -15.10 -16.12
CA ALA A 144 -5.81 -14.43 -16.91
C ALA A 144 -4.39 -14.93 -16.58
N ILE A 145 -4.15 -15.32 -15.33
CA ILE A 145 -2.86 -15.87 -14.90
C ILE A 145 -2.65 -17.27 -15.47
N GLU A 146 -3.68 -18.13 -15.42
CA GLU A 146 -3.65 -19.49 -15.96
C GLU A 146 -3.46 -19.50 -17.48
N ASP A 147 -4.07 -18.54 -18.18
CA ASP A 147 -3.92 -18.34 -19.61
C ASP A 147 -2.59 -17.66 -20.00
N GLY A 148 -1.83 -17.14 -19.02
CA GLY A 148 -0.59 -16.40 -19.26
C GLY A 148 -0.81 -15.08 -19.99
N ASP A 149 -1.96 -14.43 -19.78
CA ASP A 149 -2.43 -13.24 -20.48
C ASP A 149 -2.28 -11.98 -19.60
N PRO A 150 -1.17 -11.21 -19.76
CA PRO A 150 -0.96 -9.98 -19.00
C PRO A 150 -1.94 -8.86 -19.39
N GLU A 151 -2.50 -8.87 -20.60
CA GLU A 151 -3.45 -7.85 -21.05
C GLU A 151 -4.81 -8.05 -20.38
N ASP A 152 -5.34 -9.29 -20.37
CA ASP A 152 -6.58 -9.63 -19.63
C ASP A 152 -6.39 -9.43 -18.12
N PHE A 153 -5.23 -9.80 -17.57
CA PHE A 153 -4.92 -9.56 -16.17
C PHE A 153 -4.99 -8.08 -15.81
N LEU A 154 -4.37 -7.21 -16.62
CA LEU A 154 -4.45 -5.77 -16.41
C LEU A 154 -5.89 -5.26 -16.52
N ALA A 155 -6.64 -5.71 -17.52
CA ALA A 155 -8.05 -5.32 -17.69
C ALA A 155 -8.88 -5.68 -16.44
N ARG A 156 -8.67 -6.86 -15.87
CA ARG A 156 -9.31 -7.32 -14.61
C ARG A 156 -8.89 -6.51 -13.40
N VAL A 157 -7.60 -6.16 -13.28
CA VAL A 157 -7.10 -5.27 -12.23
C VAL A 157 -7.80 -3.92 -12.33
N LEU A 158 -7.79 -3.28 -13.50
CA LEU A 158 -8.41 -1.97 -13.71
C LEU A 158 -9.92 -1.98 -13.42
N ALA A 159 -10.64 -3.00 -13.89
CA ALA A 159 -12.07 -3.17 -13.59
C ALA A 159 -12.34 -3.32 -12.07
N SER A 160 -11.44 -3.99 -11.34
CA SER A 160 -11.54 -4.10 -9.88
C SER A 160 -11.32 -2.76 -9.19
N LEU A 161 -10.35 -1.97 -9.66
CA LEU A 161 -10.08 -0.62 -9.14
C LEU A 161 -11.27 0.31 -9.41
N ASP A 162 -11.83 0.32 -10.62
CA ASP A 162 -13.03 1.09 -10.97
C ASP A 162 -14.22 0.74 -10.06
N ARG A 163 -14.39 -0.55 -9.75
CA ARG A 163 -15.45 -1.02 -8.83
C ARG A 163 -15.22 -0.53 -7.40
N LEU A 164 -13.99 -0.56 -6.92
CA LEU A 164 -13.63 -0.12 -5.56
C LEU A 164 -13.75 1.40 -5.40
N GLU A 165 -13.46 2.18 -6.44
CA GLU A 165 -13.62 3.64 -6.44
C GLU A 165 -15.08 4.09 -6.33
N GLN A 166 -16.04 3.22 -6.64
CA GLN A 166 -17.47 3.47 -6.47
C GLN A 166 -17.98 3.14 -5.06
N HIS A 167 -17.09 2.76 -4.13
CA HIS A 167 -17.47 2.41 -2.77
C HIS A 167 -18.00 3.63 -2.00
N ASP A 168 -18.92 3.38 -1.07
CA ASP A 168 -19.39 4.41 -0.14
C ASP A 168 -18.37 4.58 0.99
N PHE A 169 -17.41 5.48 0.79
CA PHE A 169 -16.29 5.71 1.69
C PHE A 169 -16.76 6.28 3.03
N GLN A 170 -16.52 5.53 4.10
CA GLN A 170 -16.90 5.94 5.46
C GLN A 170 -15.82 6.85 6.07
N PRO A 171 -16.20 7.91 6.81
CA PRO A 171 -15.26 8.74 7.55
C PRO A 171 -14.42 7.92 8.53
N ASP A 172 -13.14 8.24 8.67
CA ASP A 172 -12.25 7.59 9.64
C ASP A 172 -12.41 8.12 11.07
N GLY A 173 -13.11 9.25 11.23
CA GLY A 173 -13.40 9.86 12.53
C GLY A 173 -12.21 10.57 13.19
N ILE A 174 -11.08 10.71 12.49
CA ILE A 174 -9.85 11.24 13.07
C ILE A 174 -9.81 12.75 12.88
N THR A 175 -9.54 13.48 13.96
CA THR A 175 -9.24 14.92 13.90
C THR A 175 -7.74 15.12 14.06
N ALA A 176 -7.14 15.86 13.13
CA ALA A 176 -5.70 16.10 13.13
C ALA A 176 -5.21 16.75 14.43
N ARG A 177 -4.13 16.20 15.00
CA ARG A 177 -3.47 16.72 16.20
C ARG A 177 -1.99 16.37 16.18
N TYR A 178 -1.13 17.36 16.35
CA TYR A 178 0.32 17.20 16.26
C TYR A 178 0.96 17.64 17.57
N ALA A 179 1.15 16.69 18.50
CA ALA A 179 1.70 16.94 19.82
C ALA A 179 2.94 16.08 20.10
N VAL A 180 3.70 15.74 19.06
CA VAL A 180 5.01 15.08 19.21
C VAL A 180 5.94 16.14 19.79
N ALA A 181 6.29 15.97 21.07
CA ALA A 181 7.21 16.81 21.83
C ALA A 181 8.65 16.31 21.69
#